data_AF-A0A2A4K140-F1
#
_entry.id   AF-A0A2A4K140-F1
#
_cell.length_a   1.000
_cell.length_b   1.000
_cell.length_c   1.000
_cell.angle_alpha   90.00
_cell.angle_beta   90.00
_cell.angle_gamma   90.00
#
_symmetry.space_group_name_H-M   'P 1'
#
loop_
_entity.id
_entity.type
_entity.pdbx_description
1 polymer ?
#
loop_
_entity_poly.entity_id
_entity_poly.type
_entity_poly.pdbx_seq_one_letter_code
_entity_poly.pdbx_strand_id
1 'polypeptide(L)'
;MNYNNSVLIGNWSEERLKNEYEFKLFLRKRDRRELLLQRSRTLFSNLLRERPLAISGTYVQYGFNVQVVASDMPAKAKIANGKQQYGLAMSILVRERQVDYVQNICDDCLMTMSPIVTPCCRNTFVIISAENENVYGTEMKYGDEFLLKAENYGEPEAAPLYVRYSTSSTPAPADRMPMRLSTVKDSNCRFTTMPLLPRDRLEGLGSPVKTGAKLIIKNCVADKSLCVMNQNWMQTFFGPECGVTCRNYIDIHGRYTAENVFTLVSDVETKTKD
;
A
#
# COMPACT_ATOMS: atom_id res chain seq x y z
N MET A 1 -39.06 -33.05 1.16
CA MET A 1 -38.36 -33.55 -0.05
C MET A 1 -38.27 -32.37 -1.01
N ASN A 2 -37.06 -31.99 -1.43
CA ASN A 2 -36.88 -30.98 -2.47
C ASN A 2 -36.68 -31.71 -3.80
N TYR A 3 -37.51 -31.38 -4.79
CA TYR A 3 -37.43 -31.94 -6.13
C TYR A 3 -36.62 -31.02 -7.04
N ASN A 4 -36.03 -31.57 -8.10
CA ASN A 4 -35.33 -30.77 -9.12
C ASN A 4 -36.34 -29.91 -9.89
N ASN A 5 -35.94 -28.72 -10.35
CA ASN A 5 -36.75 -27.80 -11.15
C ASN A 5 -37.15 -28.38 -12.55
N SER A 6 -36.63 -29.56 -12.90
CA SER A 6 -37.08 -30.37 -14.04
C SER A 6 -38.33 -31.23 -13.75
N VAL A 7 -38.70 -31.39 -12.47
CA VAL A 7 -39.86 -32.18 -12.04
C VAL A 7 -41.03 -31.23 -11.77
N LEU A 8 -42.16 -31.45 -12.46
CA LEU A 8 -43.33 -30.59 -12.40
C LEU A 8 -44.17 -30.87 -11.14
N ILE A 9 -43.64 -30.54 -9.97
CA ILE A 9 -44.30 -30.78 -8.68
C ILE A 9 -44.25 -29.53 -7.80
N GLY A 10 -45.33 -29.26 -7.06
CA GLY A 10 -45.42 -28.09 -6.20
C GLY A 10 -45.38 -26.79 -7.00
N ASN A 11 -44.54 -25.84 -6.56
CA ASN A 11 -44.46 -24.48 -7.11
C ASN A 11 -43.45 -24.35 -8.27
N TRP A 12 -43.27 -25.44 -9.04
CA TRP A 12 -42.27 -25.58 -10.10
C TRP A 12 -42.33 -24.47 -11.16
N SER A 13 -43.52 -23.94 -11.46
CA SER A 13 -43.72 -22.90 -12.47
C SER A 13 -43.15 -21.55 -12.01
N GLU A 14 -43.37 -21.19 -10.74
CA GLU A 14 -42.83 -19.97 -10.14
C GLU A 14 -41.31 -20.07 -9.97
N GLU A 15 -40.80 -21.23 -9.52
CA GLU A 15 -39.36 -21.47 -9.40
C GLU A 15 -38.65 -21.38 -10.75
N ARG A 16 -39.24 -21.95 -11.81
CA ARG A 16 -38.71 -21.85 -13.18
C ARG A 16 -38.73 -20.41 -13.70
N LEU A 17 -39.82 -19.68 -13.52
CA LEU A 17 -39.92 -18.30 -13.97
C LEU A 17 -38.93 -17.38 -13.23
N LYS A 18 -38.75 -17.59 -11.91
CA LYS A 18 -37.73 -16.92 -11.11
C LYS A 18 -36.33 -17.19 -11.65
N ASN A 19 -35.99 -18.46 -11.91
CA ASN A 19 -34.69 -18.84 -12.47
C ASN A 19 -34.43 -18.21 -13.84
N GLU A 20 -35.43 -18.19 -14.73
CA GLU A 20 -35.32 -17.53 -16.03
C GLU A 20 -35.11 -16.01 -15.89
N TYR A 21 -35.80 -15.37 -14.94
CA TYR A 21 -35.61 -13.95 -14.65
C TYR A 21 -34.22 -13.64 -14.10
N GLU A 22 -33.73 -14.41 -13.12
CA GLU A 22 -32.39 -14.28 -12.56
C GLU A 22 -31.31 -14.50 -13.62
N PHE A 23 -31.50 -15.47 -14.52
CA PHE A 23 -30.59 -15.72 -15.64
C PHE A 23 -30.56 -14.55 -16.63
N LYS A 24 -31.72 -14.00 -17.01
CA LYS A 24 -31.79 -12.81 -17.89
C LYS A 24 -31.14 -11.60 -17.24
N LEU A 25 -31.33 -11.40 -15.93
CA LEU A 25 -30.68 -10.34 -15.17
C LEU A 25 -29.15 -10.51 -15.15
N PHE A 26 -28.68 -11.75 -14.94
CA PHE A 26 -27.26 -12.09 -15.00
C PHE A 26 -26.67 -11.79 -16.38
N LEU A 27 -27.32 -12.20 -17.48
CA LEU A 27 -26.86 -11.92 -18.83
C LEU A 27 -26.77 -10.41 -19.09
N ARG A 28 -27.80 -9.64 -18.71
CA ARG A 28 -27.77 -8.17 -18.82
C ARG A 28 -26.60 -7.55 -18.06
N LYS A 29 -26.35 -7.98 -16.82
CA LYS A 29 -25.21 -7.50 -16.01
C LYS A 29 -23.87 -7.89 -16.63
N ARG A 30 -23.75 -9.12 -17.15
CA ARG A 30 -22.55 -9.62 -17.83
C ARG A 30 -22.21 -8.79 -19.05
N ASP A 31 -23.21 -8.50 -19.89
CA ASP A 31 -23.03 -7.77 -21.13
C ASP A 31 -22.65 -6.30 -20.86
N ARG A 32 -23.13 -5.72 -19.74
CA ARG A 32 -22.75 -4.38 -19.25
C ARG A 32 -21.45 -4.34 -18.44
N ARG A 33 -20.79 -5.49 -18.22
CA ARG A 33 -19.58 -5.62 -17.36
C ARG A 33 -19.81 -5.18 -15.90
N GLU A 34 -21.03 -5.33 -15.41
CA GLU A 34 -21.43 -4.97 -14.05
C GLU A 34 -21.33 -6.14 -13.06
N LEU A 35 -20.91 -7.33 -13.51
CA LEU A 35 -20.66 -8.44 -12.59
C LEU A 35 -19.49 -8.12 -11.67
N LEU A 36 -19.65 -8.42 -10.38
CA LEU A 36 -18.61 -8.25 -9.37
C LEU A 36 -17.29 -8.95 -9.78
N LEU A 37 -17.38 -10.12 -10.40
CA LEU A 37 -16.21 -10.85 -10.92
C LEU A 37 -15.49 -10.09 -12.05
N GLN A 38 -16.21 -9.40 -12.93
CA GLN A 38 -15.61 -8.60 -14.00
C GLN A 38 -14.97 -7.31 -13.43
N ARG A 39 -15.66 -6.65 -12.50
CA ARG A 39 -15.15 -5.45 -11.82
C ARG A 39 -13.91 -5.73 -10.98
N SER A 40 -13.96 -6.78 -10.15
CA SER A 40 -12.80 -7.19 -9.34
C SER A 40 -11.60 -7.54 -10.22
N ARG A 41 -11.77 -8.31 -11.30
CA ARG A 41 -10.66 -8.60 -12.24
C ARG A 41 -10.05 -7.34 -12.84
N THR A 42 -10.89 -6.38 -13.25
CA THR A 42 -10.41 -5.08 -13.77
C THR A 42 -9.61 -4.33 -12.70
N LEU A 43 -10.15 -4.23 -11.49
CA LEU A 43 -9.49 -3.60 -10.35
C LEU A 43 -8.13 -4.25 -10.03
N PHE A 44 -8.07 -5.58 -9.95
CA PHE A 44 -6.82 -6.30 -9.74
C PHE A 44 -5.82 -6.04 -10.87
N SER A 45 -6.28 -6.05 -12.13
CA SER A 45 -5.42 -5.80 -13.27
C SER A 45 -4.82 -4.40 -13.27
N ASN A 46 -5.55 -3.40 -12.77
CA ASN A 46 -5.06 -2.03 -12.66
C ASN A 46 -4.07 -1.86 -11.49
N LEU A 47 -4.40 -2.39 -10.32
CA LEU A 47 -3.62 -2.20 -9.09
C LEU A 47 -2.36 -3.08 -9.04
N LEU A 48 -2.42 -4.31 -9.55
CA LEU A 48 -1.30 -5.25 -9.59
C LEU A 48 -0.50 -5.18 -10.89
N ARG A 49 -0.78 -4.20 -11.75
CA ARG A 49 0.04 -3.96 -12.95
C ARG A 49 1.47 -3.65 -12.52
N GLU A 50 2.40 -4.46 -13.02
CA GLU A 50 3.82 -4.33 -12.68
C GLU A 50 4.37 -2.96 -13.10
N ARG A 51 5.27 -2.42 -12.26
CA ARG A 51 5.91 -1.13 -12.51
C ARG A 51 7.41 -1.25 -12.28
N PRO A 52 8.25 -0.86 -13.26
CA PRO A 52 9.67 -0.82 -13.02
C PRO A 52 9.99 0.25 -11.98
N LEU A 53 10.85 -0.11 -11.03
CA LEU A 53 11.51 0.85 -10.16
C LEU A 53 12.68 1.51 -10.91
N ALA A 54 13.25 2.57 -10.36
CA ALA A 54 14.37 3.26 -11.00
C ALA A 54 15.66 2.44 -10.92
N ILE A 55 16.04 1.79 -12.03
CA ILE A 55 17.08 0.74 -12.10
C ILE A 55 18.52 1.25 -11.86
N SER A 56 18.74 2.56 -11.72
CA SER A 56 20.08 3.13 -11.96
C SER A 56 20.52 4.14 -10.90
N GLY A 57 20.67 3.70 -9.64
CA GLY A 57 21.30 4.55 -8.63
C GLY A 57 21.58 3.88 -7.29
N THR A 58 22.81 4.03 -6.79
CA THR A 58 23.19 3.66 -5.41
C THR A 58 22.38 4.43 -4.35
N TYR A 59 21.82 5.58 -4.74
CA TYR A 59 21.10 6.50 -3.88
C TYR A 59 19.68 6.72 -4.37
N VAL A 60 18.81 7.00 -3.42
CA VAL A 60 17.42 7.36 -3.67
C VAL A 60 17.38 8.76 -4.28
N GLN A 61 16.63 8.91 -5.38
CA GLN A 61 16.54 10.17 -6.12
C GLN A 61 15.09 10.68 -6.20
N TYR A 62 14.93 12.01 -6.23
CA TYR A 62 13.63 12.65 -6.42
C TYR A 62 13.10 12.44 -7.85
N GLY A 63 11.77 12.28 -7.96
CA GLY A 63 11.08 12.08 -9.23
C GLY A 63 11.05 10.63 -9.74
N PHE A 64 11.66 9.71 -9.02
CA PHE A 64 11.74 8.29 -9.38
C PHE A 64 10.83 7.40 -8.53
N ASN A 65 10.50 6.24 -9.09
CA ASN A 65 9.69 5.20 -8.45
C ASN A 65 10.46 4.48 -7.35
N VAL A 66 9.86 4.39 -6.17
CA VAL A 66 10.36 3.69 -5.00
C VAL A 66 9.28 2.82 -4.36
N GLN A 67 9.72 1.84 -3.58
CA GLN A 67 8.88 1.14 -2.62
C GLN A 67 9.33 1.46 -1.20
N VAL A 68 8.36 1.55 -0.28
CA VAL A 68 8.63 1.62 1.16
C VAL A 68 8.46 0.23 1.74
N VAL A 69 9.55 -0.41 2.15
CA VAL A 69 9.55 -1.81 2.59
C VAL A 69 10.05 -1.94 4.02
N ALA A 70 9.27 -2.58 4.89
CA ALA A 70 9.71 -3.04 6.20
C ALA A 70 10.43 -4.38 6.03
N SER A 71 11.73 -4.33 5.76
CA SER A 71 12.56 -5.49 5.40
C SER A 71 12.74 -6.49 6.54
N ASP A 72 12.80 -6.00 7.79
CA ASP A 72 13.02 -6.84 8.97
C ASP A 72 11.72 -7.45 9.54
N MET A 73 10.56 -7.09 8.98
CA MET A 73 9.27 -7.57 9.48
C MET A 73 8.88 -8.91 8.86
N PRO A 74 8.42 -9.89 9.67
CA PRO A 74 7.99 -11.18 9.15
C PRO A 74 6.67 -11.06 8.38
N ALA A 75 6.61 -11.66 7.19
CA ALA A 75 5.36 -11.91 6.50
C ALA A 75 4.67 -13.13 7.14
N LYS A 76 3.51 -12.93 7.79
CA LYS A 76 2.72 -14.04 8.37
C LYS A 76 2.13 -14.99 7.32
N ALA A 77 2.23 -14.65 6.02
CA ALA A 77 1.74 -15.45 4.92
C ALA A 77 2.66 -16.66 4.64
N LYS A 78 2.61 -17.65 5.55
CA LYS A 78 3.20 -19.00 5.44
C LYS A 78 4.72 -19.07 5.62
N ILE A 79 5.14 -20.06 6.40
CA ILE A 79 6.47 -20.64 6.33
C ILE A 79 6.54 -21.38 4.99
N ALA A 80 6.99 -20.71 3.93
CA ALA A 80 7.29 -21.38 2.67
C ALA A 80 8.60 -22.16 2.85
N ASN A 81 8.55 -23.49 2.65
CA ASN A 81 9.73 -24.37 2.68
C ASN A 81 10.55 -24.34 3.99
N GLY A 82 9.91 -24.14 5.15
CA GLY A 82 10.59 -24.11 6.44
C GLY A 82 11.33 -22.79 6.76
N LYS A 83 11.30 -21.79 5.87
CA LYS A 83 11.94 -20.48 6.09
C LYS A 83 10.90 -19.39 6.29
N GLN A 84 11.11 -18.55 7.30
CA GLN A 84 10.29 -17.37 7.55
C GLN A 84 10.53 -16.36 6.43
N GLN A 85 9.47 -15.97 5.72
CA GLN A 85 9.56 -14.88 4.75
C GLN A 85 9.57 -13.55 5.50
N TYR A 86 10.45 -12.65 5.07
CA TYR A 86 10.57 -11.29 5.58
C TYR A 86 10.30 -10.28 4.47
N GLY A 87 9.95 -9.06 4.87
CA GLY A 87 9.62 -7.99 3.95
C GLY A 87 8.12 -7.78 3.85
N LEU A 88 7.68 -6.57 4.21
CA LEU A 88 6.34 -6.09 3.93
C LEU A 88 6.45 -4.77 3.16
N ALA A 89 5.79 -4.67 2.01
CA ALA A 89 5.74 -3.44 1.22
C ALA A 89 4.51 -2.61 1.57
N MET A 90 4.69 -1.31 1.76
CA MET A 90 3.58 -0.39 1.94
C MET A 90 2.72 -0.37 0.67
N SER A 91 1.42 -0.62 0.84
CA SER A 91 0.50 -0.88 -0.26
C SER A 91 -0.84 -0.18 -0.03
N ILE A 92 -1.42 0.32 -1.11
CA ILE A 92 -2.73 0.97 -1.10
C ILE A 92 -3.85 -0.08 -0.93
N LEU A 93 -4.83 0.15 -0.07
CA LEU A 93 -5.94 -0.77 0.19
C LEU A 93 -7.24 -0.21 -0.37
N VAL A 94 -7.89 -0.99 -1.24
CA VAL A 94 -9.28 -0.79 -1.66
C VAL A 94 -10.17 -1.72 -0.86
N ARG A 95 -11.19 -1.17 -0.19
CA ARG A 95 -12.12 -1.95 0.66
C ARG A 95 -13.15 -2.71 -0.18
N GLU A 96 -13.74 -3.75 0.40
CA GLU A 96 -14.80 -4.56 -0.22
C GLU A 96 -15.97 -3.74 -0.73
N ARG A 97 -16.45 -2.82 0.09
CA ARG A 97 -17.54 -1.93 -0.28
C ARG A 97 -17.18 -1.00 -1.44
N GLN A 98 -15.90 -0.74 -1.69
CA GLN A 98 -15.42 0.17 -2.74
C GLN A 98 -15.33 -0.48 -4.13
N VAL A 99 -15.24 -1.82 -4.23
CA VAL A 99 -15.01 -2.51 -5.52
C VAL A 99 -16.09 -2.24 -6.55
N ASP A 100 -17.32 -1.98 -6.10
CA ASP A 100 -18.44 -1.73 -7.00
C ASP A 100 -18.35 -0.39 -7.74
N TYR A 101 -17.66 0.61 -7.19
CA TYR A 101 -17.59 1.96 -7.74
C TYR A 101 -16.17 2.47 -7.99
N VAL A 102 -15.16 1.85 -7.40
CA VAL A 102 -13.74 2.20 -7.56
C VAL A 102 -13.07 1.14 -8.43
N GLN A 103 -12.48 1.55 -9.55
CA GLN A 103 -11.71 0.66 -10.44
C GLN A 103 -10.20 0.96 -10.44
N ASN A 104 -9.79 2.04 -9.77
CA ASN A 104 -8.43 2.56 -9.68
C ASN A 104 -8.14 3.07 -8.27
N ILE A 105 -6.94 3.55 -7.98
CA ILE A 105 -6.67 4.21 -6.69
C ILE A 105 -7.49 5.50 -6.57
N CYS A 106 -8.01 5.81 -5.38
CA CYS A 106 -8.82 7.00 -5.16
C CYS A 106 -8.44 7.72 -3.86
N ASP A 107 -9.02 8.92 -3.68
CA ASP A 107 -8.94 9.66 -2.42
C ASP A 107 -9.48 8.82 -1.26
N ASP A 108 -8.88 8.98 -0.07
CA ASP A 108 -9.22 8.26 1.18
C ASP A 108 -9.04 6.73 1.11
N CYS A 109 -8.36 6.20 0.07
CA CYS A 109 -7.87 4.83 0.09
C CYS A 109 -6.95 4.63 1.29
N LEU A 110 -7.20 3.60 2.09
CA LEU A 110 -6.36 3.26 3.24
C LEU A 110 -5.02 2.72 2.76
N MET A 111 -4.04 2.66 3.66
CA MET A 111 -2.75 2.03 3.40
C MET A 111 -2.53 0.84 4.32
N THR A 112 -1.78 -0.15 3.84
CA THR A 112 -1.48 -1.42 4.52
C THR A 112 -0.03 -1.79 4.29
N MET A 113 0.45 -2.79 5.01
CA MET A 113 1.71 -3.49 4.78
C MET A 113 1.39 -4.86 4.18
N SER A 114 1.76 -5.05 2.91
CA SER A 114 1.49 -6.26 2.14
C SER A 114 2.72 -7.17 2.07
N PRO A 115 2.56 -8.50 2.15
CA PRO A 115 3.62 -9.44 1.78
C PRO A 115 4.03 -9.39 0.29
N ILE A 116 3.23 -8.74 -0.56
CA ILE A 116 3.50 -8.58 -1.99
C ILE A 116 4.54 -7.48 -2.17
N VAL A 117 5.81 -7.87 -2.25
CA VAL A 117 6.96 -6.97 -2.47
C VAL A 117 7.25 -6.73 -3.96
N THR A 118 6.63 -7.46 -4.87
CA THR A 118 6.78 -7.24 -6.32
C THR A 118 6.28 -5.85 -6.71
N PRO A 119 7.10 -5.02 -7.38
CA PRO A 119 6.72 -3.66 -7.80
C PRO A 119 5.47 -3.60 -8.68
N CYS A 120 4.44 -2.91 -8.21
CA CYS A 120 3.18 -2.69 -8.93
C CYS A 120 2.59 -1.31 -8.60
N CYS A 121 1.57 -0.89 -9.36
CA CYS A 121 0.88 0.39 -9.14
C CYS A 121 0.43 0.61 -7.69
N ARG A 122 0.12 -0.46 -6.97
CA ARG A 122 -0.38 -0.44 -5.59
C ARG A 122 0.68 -0.13 -4.53
N ASN A 123 1.94 -0.53 -4.76
CA ASN A 123 3.02 -0.47 -3.75
C ASN A 123 4.23 0.36 -4.19
N THR A 124 4.08 1.09 -5.30
CA THR A 124 5.11 1.97 -5.87
C THR A 124 4.68 3.42 -5.70
N PHE A 125 5.61 4.26 -5.26
CA PHE A 125 5.40 5.69 -5.04
C PHE A 125 6.50 6.48 -5.72
N VAL A 126 6.22 7.73 -6.09
CA VAL A 126 7.22 8.69 -6.54
C VAL A 126 7.61 9.58 -5.36
N ILE A 127 8.90 9.68 -5.06
CA ILE A 127 9.40 10.60 -4.04
C ILE A 127 9.47 12.00 -4.64
N ILE A 128 8.86 12.97 -3.97
CA ILE A 128 8.86 14.38 -4.38
C ILE A 128 9.39 15.22 -3.21
N SER A 129 10.24 16.20 -3.48
CA SER A 129 10.67 17.14 -2.45
C SER A 129 9.49 18.00 -1.98
N ALA A 130 9.39 18.21 -0.66
CA ALA A 130 8.34 19.06 -0.10
C ALA A 130 8.57 20.56 -0.41
N GLU A 131 9.83 20.97 -0.56
CA GLU A 131 10.21 22.36 -0.84
C GLU A 131 10.06 22.73 -2.32
N ASN A 132 10.52 21.85 -3.22
CA ASN A 132 10.47 22.11 -4.66
C ASN A 132 10.09 20.85 -5.44
N GLU A 133 8.86 20.80 -5.92
CA GLU A 133 8.32 19.65 -6.66
C GLU A 133 8.99 19.39 -8.01
N ASN A 134 9.59 20.42 -8.61
CA ASN A 134 10.23 20.31 -9.93
C ASN A 134 11.62 19.66 -9.86
N VAL A 135 12.09 19.33 -8.65
CA VAL A 135 13.36 18.66 -8.45
C VAL A 135 13.27 17.22 -8.95
N TYR A 136 14.11 16.89 -9.93
CA TYR A 136 14.16 15.58 -10.57
C TYR A 136 15.61 15.09 -10.66
N GLY A 137 15.85 13.83 -10.30
CA GLY A 137 17.14 13.16 -10.42
C GLY A 137 18.22 13.59 -9.43
N THR A 138 17.91 14.50 -8.51
CA THR A 138 18.83 14.82 -7.41
C THR A 138 18.70 13.78 -6.29
N GLU A 139 19.80 13.53 -5.60
CA GLU A 139 19.86 12.60 -4.48
C GLU A 139 19.10 13.15 -3.28
N MET A 140 18.24 12.32 -2.70
CA MET A 140 17.55 12.59 -1.45
C MET A 140 18.52 12.42 -0.28
N LYS A 141 18.53 13.37 0.65
CA LYS A 141 19.38 13.34 1.84
C LYS A 141 18.59 13.04 3.09
N TYR A 142 19.27 12.52 4.12
CA TYR A 142 18.68 12.39 5.45
C TYR A 142 18.33 13.77 6.01
N GLY A 143 17.14 13.90 6.60
CA GLY A 143 16.61 15.16 7.09
C GLY A 143 15.77 15.93 6.07
N ASP A 144 15.90 15.66 4.78
CA ASP A 144 15.07 16.33 3.77
C ASP A 144 13.59 16.01 3.99
N GLU A 145 12.73 17.02 3.79
CA GLU A 145 11.29 16.83 3.77
C GLU A 145 10.84 16.39 2.38
N PHE A 146 10.07 15.31 2.33
CA PHE A 146 9.56 14.72 1.10
C PHE A 146 8.10 14.29 1.23
N LEU A 147 7.50 14.02 0.07
CA LEU A 147 6.14 13.53 -0.10
C LEU A 147 6.22 12.20 -0.85
N LEU A 148 5.34 11.26 -0.50
CA LEU A 148 5.13 10.04 -1.27
C LEU A 148 3.91 10.23 -2.16
N LYS A 149 4.12 10.35 -3.47
CA LYS A 149 3.05 10.47 -4.46
C LYS A 149 2.70 9.08 -5.00
N ALA A 150 1.44 8.70 -4.90
CA ALA A 150 0.87 7.56 -5.62
C ALA A 150 0.31 8.04 -6.96
N GLU A 151 0.80 7.47 -8.06
CA GLU A 151 0.32 7.79 -9.40
C GLU A 151 -0.84 6.88 -9.79
N ASN A 152 -1.94 7.49 -10.27
CA ASN A 152 -3.04 6.72 -10.82
C ASN A 152 -2.72 6.34 -12.26
N TYR A 153 -2.12 5.17 -12.44
CA TYR A 153 -1.73 4.72 -13.76
C TYR A 153 -2.89 4.25 -14.65
N GLY A 154 -4.06 3.98 -14.07
CA GLY A 154 -5.26 3.65 -14.84
C GLY A 154 -5.85 4.89 -15.52
N GLU A 155 -5.64 6.06 -14.91
CA GLU A 155 -6.12 7.36 -15.37
C GLU A 155 -5.00 8.41 -15.17
N PRO A 156 -4.06 8.55 -16.13
CA PRO A 156 -2.91 9.45 -15.99
C PRO A 156 -3.27 10.93 -15.81
N GLU A 157 -4.46 11.34 -16.25
CA GLU A 157 -4.98 12.70 -16.11
C GLU A 157 -5.60 12.95 -14.72
N ALA A 158 -5.75 11.92 -13.89
CA ALA A 158 -6.33 12.06 -12.57
C ALA A 158 -5.41 12.88 -11.65
N ALA A 159 -6.02 13.56 -10.68
CA ALA A 159 -5.29 14.33 -9.68
C ALA A 159 -4.28 13.43 -8.92
N PRO A 160 -3.08 13.94 -8.62
CA PRO A 160 -2.09 13.19 -7.87
C PRO A 160 -2.59 12.87 -6.46
N LEU A 161 -2.25 11.68 -5.97
CA LEU A 161 -2.59 11.24 -4.62
C LEU A 161 -1.33 11.21 -3.77
N TYR A 162 -1.43 11.71 -2.55
CA TYR A 162 -0.31 11.76 -1.60
C TYR A 162 -0.60 10.89 -0.38
N VAL A 163 0.43 10.22 0.13
CA VAL A 163 0.33 9.51 1.40
C VAL A 163 0.19 10.51 2.53
N ARG A 164 -0.87 10.37 3.34
CA ARG A 164 -1.21 11.28 4.42
C ARG A 164 -1.39 10.52 5.72
N TYR A 165 -0.75 10.99 6.78
CA TYR A 165 -1.00 10.52 8.14
C TYR A 165 -2.02 11.44 8.82
N SER A 166 -3.24 10.96 9.07
CA SER A 166 -4.26 11.76 9.76
C SER A 166 -4.28 11.48 11.25
N THR A 167 -3.84 12.46 12.04
CA THR A 167 -4.01 12.43 13.50
C THR A 167 -5.49 12.53 13.83
N SER A 168 -6.07 11.48 14.43
CA SER A 168 -7.44 11.55 14.94
C SER A 168 -7.44 12.42 16.20
N SER A 169 -8.17 13.53 16.16
CA SER A 169 -8.44 14.39 17.34
C SER A 169 -9.38 13.72 18.34
N THR A 170 -10.12 12.70 17.89
CA THR A 170 -10.98 11.87 18.74
C THR A 170 -10.25 10.60 19.19
N PRO A 171 -10.39 10.20 20.47
CA PRO A 171 -9.96 8.88 20.93
C PRO A 171 -10.66 7.82 20.08
N ALA A 172 -9.89 7.16 19.21
CA ALA A 172 -10.36 6.08 18.37
C ALA A 172 -9.73 4.76 18.86
N PRO A 173 -10.33 3.61 18.54
CA PRO A 173 -9.72 2.31 18.83
C PRO A 173 -8.28 2.25 18.31
N ALA A 174 -7.40 1.57 19.05
CA ALA A 174 -5.98 1.41 18.70
C ALA A 174 -5.77 0.80 17.29
N ASP A 175 -6.79 0.12 16.78
CA ASP A 175 -6.85 -0.54 15.47
C ASP A 175 -7.19 0.39 14.30
N ARG A 176 -7.41 1.69 14.53
CA ARG A 176 -7.66 2.62 13.43
C ARG A 176 -6.39 2.77 12.60
N MET A 177 -6.52 2.64 11.28
CA MET A 177 -5.44 2.84 10.31
C MET A 177 -5.51 4.28 9.77
N PRO A 178 -4.71 5.22 10.30
CA PRO A 178 -4.82 6.65 9.96
C PRO A 178 -4.10 7.01 8.66
N MET A 179 -3.34 6.08 8.08
CA MET A 179 -2.60 6.25 6.85
C MET A 179 -3.55 6.07 5.66
N ARG A 180 -3.65 7.11 4.84
CA ARG A 180 -4.56 7.16 3.70
C ARG A 180 -3.99 7.98 2.55
N LEU A 181 -4.54 7.79 1.36
CA LEU A 181 -4.29 8.66 0.23
C LEU A 181 -5.14 9.93 0.32
N SER A 182 -4.58 11.04 -0.13
CA SER A 182 -5.22 12.34 -0.14
C SER A 182 -4.85 13.08 -1.42
N THR A 183 -5.86 13.58 -2.12
CA THR A 183 -5.72 14.55 -3.23
C THR A 183 -5.24 15.92 -2.72
N VAL A 184 -5.55 16.23 -1.46
CA VAL A 184 -5.10 17.45 -0.80
C VAL A 184 -3.67 17.26 -0.29
N LYS A 185 -2.74 18.05 -0.84
CA LYS A 185 -1.39 18.20 -0.31
C LYS A 185 -1.42 19.11 0.92
N ASP A 186 -1.35 18.50 2.11
CA ASP A 186 -1.25 19.22 3.38
C ASP A 186 0.06 18.91 4.09
N SER A 187 0.33 19.60 5.20
CA SER A 187 1.52 19.37 6.01
C SER A 187 1.61 17.94 6.56
N ASN A 188 0.47 17.25 6.71
CA ASN A 188 0.42 15.87 7.20
C ASN A 188 0.88 14.83 6.16
N CYS A 189 1.03 15.24 4.89
CA CYS A 189 1.65 14.42 3.85
C CYS A 189 3.18 14.44 3.90
N ARG A 190 3.79 15.34 4.69
CA ARG A 190 5.24 15.51 4.74
C ARG A 190 5.91 14.48 5.64
N PHE A 191 6.92 13.83 5.10
CA PHE A 191 7.77 12.89 5.80
C PHE A 191 9.24 13.32 5.72
N THR A 192 10.05 12.85 6.64
CA THR A 192 11.51 13.01 6.65
C THR A 192 12.15 11.67 7.00
N THR A 193 13.40 11.47 6.59
CA THR A 193 14.17 10.27 6.90
C THR A 193 15.23 10.54 7.95
N MET A 194 15.47 9.55 8.81
CA MET A 194 16.53 9.58 9.81
C MET A 194 17.34 8.28 9.77
N PRO A 195 18.67 8.35 10.01
CA PRO A 195 19.49 7.15 10.19
C PRO A 195 18.96 6.26 11.32
N LEU A 196 19.09 4.94 11.14
CA LEU A 196 18.62 3.94 12.11
C LEU A 196 19.30 4.10 13.48
N LEU A 197 20.63 4.18 13.49
CA LEU A 197 21.42 4.23 14.72
C LEU A 197 21.39 5.64 15.31
N PRO A 198 21.10 5.79 16.62
CA PRO A 198 21.05 7.10 17.27
C PRO A 198 22.32 7.94 17.14
N ARG A 199 23.49 7.28 17.11
CA ARG A 199 24.81 7.95 17.02
C ARG A 199 25.01 8.65 15.69
N ASP A 200 24.50 8.06 14.62
CA ASP A 200 24.72 8.54 13.26
C ASP A 200 23.69 9.60 12.84
N ARG A 201 22.71 9.94 13.70
CA ARG A 201 21.61 10.86 13.34
C ARG A 201 22.08 12.29 13.09
N LEU A 202 23.05 12.76 13.86
CA LEU A 202 23.63 14.10 13.69
C LEU A 202 24.63 14.11 12.53
N GLU A 203 25.54 13.15 12.50
CA GLU A 203 26.61 13.06 11.49
C GLU A 203 26.08 12.70 10.10
N GLY A 204 25.02 11.89 10.03
CA GLY A 204 24.38 11.46 8.79
C GLY A 204 23.39 12.47 8.23
N LEU A 205 23.02 13.53 8.97
CA LEU A 205 22.11 14.55 8.47
C LEU A 205 22.71 15.24 7.24
N GLY A 206 21.94 15.37 6.16
CA GLY A 206 22.42 15.94 4.90
C GLY A 206 23.26 14.99 4.04
N SER A 207 23.55 13.77 4.51
CA SER A 207 24.17 12.72 3.68
C SER A 207 23.12 12.03 2.79
N PRO A 208 23.49 11.59 1.58
CA PRO A 208 22.56 10.97 0.65
C PRO A 208 22.06 9.60 1.15
N VAL A 209 20.77 9.34 0.96
CA VAL A 209 20.12 8.08 1.37
C VAL A 209 20.42 7.00 0.35
N LYS A 210 21.14 5.95 0.78
CA LYS A 210 21.40 4.77 -0.07
C LYS A 210 20.14 3.94 -0.27
N THR A 211 19.97 3.42 -1.47
CA THR A 211 18.90 2.47 -1.79
C THR A 211 19.04 1.21 -0.91
N GLY A 212 17.93 0.73 -0.35
CA GLY A 212 17.91 -0.45 0.52
C GLY A 212 18.51 -0.24 1.92
N ALA A 213 19.02 0.96 2.24
CA ALA A 213 19.53 1.25 3.57
C ALA A 213 18.38 1.29 4.60
N LYS A 214 18.65 0.71 5.78
CA LYS A 214 17.72 0.71 6.90
C LYS A 214 17.65 2.10 7.52
N LEU A 215 16.46 2.65 7.59
CA LEU A 215 16.20 4.00 8.06
C LEU A 215 14.86 4.08 8.80
N ILE A 216 14.63 5.23 9.42
CA ILE A 216 13.36 5.58 10.06
C ILE A 216 12.69 6.66 9.21
N ILE A 217 11.42 6.45 8.90
CA ILE A 217 10.59 7.46 8.21
C ILE A 217 9.72 8.13 9.27
N LYS A 218 9.79 9.45 9.39
CA LYS A 218 9.06 10.23 10.38
C LYS A 218 8.09 11.19 9.71
N ASN A 219 6.86 11.27 10.20
CA ASN A 219 5.93 12.31 9.78
C ASN A 219 6.33 13.64 10.42
N CYS A 220 6.50 14.69 9.61
CA CYS A 220 7.05 15.96 10.09
C CYS A 220 6.11 16.70 11.06
N VAL A 221 4.78 16.57 10.89
CA VAL A 221 3.81 17.29 11.72
C VAL A 221 3.51 16.54 13.01
N ALA A 222 3.27 15.23 12.92
CA ALA A 222 2.91 14.43 14.09
C ALA A 222 4.11 14.07 14.98
N ASP A 223 5.33 14.31 14.50
CA ASP A 223 6.58 13.94 15.14
C ASP A 223 6.67 12.43 15.48
N LYS A 224 5.96 11.60 14.71
CA LYS A 224 5.88 10.14 14.90
C LYS A 224 6.45 9.41 13.71
N SER A 225 7.14 8.32 13.99
CA SER A 225 7.74 7.45 12.98
C SER A 225 6.71 6.48 12.44
N LEU A 226 6.79 6.21 11.13
CA LEU A 226 6.04 5.16 10.46
C LEU A 226 6.28 3.83 11.18
N CYS A 227 5.23 3.03 11.34
CA CYS A 227 5.34 1.72 11.94
C CYS A 227 4.35 0.70 11.35
N VAL A 228 4.79 -0.56 11.38
CA VAL A 228 4.00 -1.73 11.06
C VAL A 228 3.19 -2.15 12.29
N MET A 229 1.87 -2.29 12.15
CA MET A 229 1.00 -2.76 13.22
C MET A 229 0.99 -4.29 13.28
N ASN A 230 2.11 -4.92 13.65
CA ASN A 230 2.34 -6.38 13.53
C ASN A 230 1.27 -7.27 14.20
N GLN A 231 0.54 -6.75 15.18
CA GLN A 231 -0.53 -7.47 15.86
C GLN A 231 -1.86 -7.40 15.08
N ASN A 232 -2.01 -6.44 14.17
CA ASN A 232 -3.23 -6.10 13.44
C ASN A 232 -3.16 -6.61 12.01
N TRP A 233 -3.37 -7.92 11.85
CA TRP A 233 -3.50 -8.54 10.54
C TRP A 233 -4.96 -8.59 10.13
N MET A 234 -5.22 -8.27 8.86
CA MET A 234 -6.54 -8.25 8.28
C MET A 234 -6.53 -9.04 6.97
N GLN A 235 -7.61 -9.76 6.72
CA GLN A 235 -7.83 -10.40 5.45
C GLN A 235 -8.34 -9.36 4.45
N THR A 236 -7.61 -9.16 3.36
CA THR A 236 -8.02 -8.28 2.26
C THR A 236 -8.17 -9.10 0.98
N PHE A 237 -8.65 -8.47 -0.09
CA PHE A 237 -8.70 -9.09 -1.42
C PHE A 237 -7.35 -9.55 -1.95
N PHE A 238 -6.26 -8.96 -1.46
CA PHE A 238 -4.90 -9.27 -1.90
C PHE A 238 -4.22 -10.32 -1.01
N GLY A 239 -4.93 -10.79 0.03
CA GLY A 239 -4.41 -11.75 1.00
C GLY A 239 -4.35 -11.17 2.42
N PRO A 240 -3.65 -11.86 3.33
CA PRO A 240 -3.45 -11.37 4.69
C PRO A 240 -2.45 -10.20 4.67
N GLU A 241 -2.87 -9.04 5.16
CA GLU A 241 -2.08 -7.82 5.20
C GLU A 241 -2.08 -7.23 6.60
N CYS A 242 -1.08 -6.42 6.89
CA CYS A 242 -0.87 -5.84 8.21
C CYS A 242 -1.22 -4.34 8.19
N GLY A 243 -1.75 -3.82 9.30
CA GLY A 243 -2.00 -2.38 9.44
C GLY A 243 -0.71 -1.56 9.37
N VAL A 244 -0.82 -0.29 8.98
CA VAL A 244 0.28 0.69 9.00
C VAL A 244 -0.19 1.98 9.68
N THR A 245 0.66 2.56 10.52
CA THR A 245 0.38 3.79 11.25
C THR A 245 1.67 4.57 11.51
N CYS A 246 1.60 5.70 12.21
CA CYS A 246 2.78 6.38 12.75
C CYS A 246 2.75 6.33 14.27
N ARG A 247 3.70 5.62 14.87
CA ARG A 247 3.93 5.48 16.31
C ARG A 247 5.39 5.11 16.56
N ASN A 248 6.00 5.66 17.60
CA ASN A 248 7.36 5.32 17.99
C ASN A 248 7.33 4.09 18.91
N TYR A 249 7.82 2.95 18.44
CA TYR A 249 8.14 1.79 19.26
C TYR A 249 9.64 1.78 19.54
N ILE A 250 9.97 2.08 20.79
CA ILE A 250 11.32 2.26 21.26
C ILE A 250 11.57 1.22 22.36
N ASP A 251 12.73 0.59 22.34
CA ASP A 251 13.17 -0.34 23.37
C ASP A 251 13.63 0.39 24.64
N ILE A 252 13.99 -0.38 25.68
CA ILE A 252 14.53 0.16 26.94
C ILE A 252 15.85 0.93 26.78
N HIS A 253 16.53 0.78 25.65
CA HIS A 253 17.80 1.44 25.33
C HIS A 253 17.63 2.66 24.43
N GLY A 254 16.40 3.10 24.16
CA GLY A 254 16.13 4.27 23.32
C GLY A 254 16.27 4.00 21.81
N ARG A 255 16.34 2.74 21.37
CA ARG A 255 16.45 2.35 19.96
C ARG A 255 15.09 1.98 19.38
N TYR A 256 14.89 2.32 18.12
CA TYR A 256 13.68 1.90 17.41
C TYR A 256 13.66 0.38 17.22
N THR A 257 12.49 -0.21 17.46
CA THR A 257 12.25 -1.65 17.20
C THR A 257 12.04 -1.90 15.70
N ALA A 258 12.08 -3.17 15.28
CA ALA A 258 11.92 -3.58 13.89
C ALA A 258 10.63 -3.05 13.22
N GLU A 259 9.56 -2.81 14.01
CA GLU A 259 8.30 -2.27 13.50
C GLU A 259 8.44 -0.87 12.89
N ASN A 260 9.45 -0.10 13.30
CA ASN A 260 9.74 1.24 12.80
C ASN A 260 10.85 1.29 11.74
N VAL A 261 11.48 0.16 11.42
CA VAL A 261 12.60 0.11 10.49
C VAL A 261 12.09 -0.13 9.08
N PHE A 262 12.38 0.80 8.19
CA PHE A 262 12.01 0.75 6.78
C PHE A 262 13.24 0.88 5.89
N THR A 263 13.05 0.49 4.64
CA THR A 263 14.01 0.64 3.56
C THR A 263 13.30 1.29 2.39
N LEU A 264 13.97 2.22 1.73
CA LEU A 264 13.52 2.79 0.46
C LEU A 264 14.19 2.00 -0.67
N VAL A 265 13.40 1.27 -1.43
CA VAL A 265 13.88 0.41 -2.52
C VAL A 265 13.55 1.08 -3.83
N SER A 266 14.56 1.53 -4.55
CA SER A 266 14.46 2.05 -5.92
C SER A 266 15.04 1.09 -6.95
N ASP A 267 15.85 0.11 -6.54
CA ASP A 267 16.45 -0.87 -7.43
C ASP A 267 15.63 -2.16 -7.43
N VAL A 268 15.45 -2.75 -8.61
CA VAL A 268 15.07 -4.16 -8.68
C VAL A 268 16.36 -4.93 -8.43
N GLU A 269 16.54 -5.53 -7.25
CA GLU A 269 17.44 -6.67 -7.13
C GLU A 269 16.93 -7.70 -8.14
N THR A 270 17.54 -7.70 -9.31
CA THR A 270 17.38 -8.78 -10.28
C THR A 270 17.87 -10.00 -9.54
N LYS A 271 16.94 -10.79 -8.99
CA LYS A 271 17.26 -12.14 -8.53
C LYS A 271 17.94 -12.80 -9.71
N THR A 272 19.26 -12.96 -9.63
CA THR A 272 20.00 -13.87 -10.46
C THR A 272 19.28 -15.21 -10.32
N LYS A 273 18.70 -15.66 -11.43
CA LYS A 273 18.17 -17.01 -11.54
C LYS A 273 19.37 -17.94 -11.41
N ASP A 274 19.54 -18.52 -10.24
CA ASP A 274 20.26 -19.79 -10.07
C ASP A 274 19.33 -20.94 -10.43
#